data_AF-A0A1M6GDC2-F1
#
_entry.id   AF-A0A1M6GDC2-F1
#
_cell.length_a   1.000
_cell.length_b   1.000
_cell.length_c   1.000
_cell.angle_alpha   90.00
_cell.angle_beta   90.00
_cell.angle_gamma   90.00
#
_symmetry.space_group_name_H-M   'P 1'
#
loop_
_entity.id
_entity.type
_entity.pdbx_description
1 polymer ?
#
loop_
_entity_poly.entity_id
_entity_poly.type
_entity_poly.pdbx_seq_one_letter_code
_entity_poly.pdbx_strand_id
1 'polypeptide(L)'
;MTIARLEGQHLVLLCDRFRCAIGRGGIRGEKQEGDGATPRALMPLRRVLYRADRGRAPVCAVPVEPIGPSDGWCDDPADPAYNRPVTLPYAGRHEVMWREDGLYDIVGVLGWNDGPVVRGRGSAIFLHVARPDYAPTEGCIALSPPDLRAALAAGLSAIEVL
;
A
#
# COMPACT_ATOMS: atom_id res chain seq x y z
N MET A 1 17.88 -6.61 3.34
CA MET A 1 16.41 -6.53 3.26
C MET A 1 15.90 -6.41 4.69
N THR A 2 15.34 -5.26 5.06
CA THR A 2 14.74 -5.03 6.38
C THR A 2 13.24 -5.30 6.27
N ILE A 3 12.74 -6.26 7.05
CA ILE A 3 11.36 -6.74 7.00
C ILE A 3 10.66 -6.31 8.28
N ALA A 4 9.51 -5.67 8.15
CA ALA A 4 8.63 -5.42 9.28
C ALA A 4 7.63 -6.57 9.45
N ARG A 5 7.19 -6.83 10.68
CA ARG A 5 6.13 -7.80 10.99
C ARG A 5 4.86 -7.08 11.38
N LEU A 6 3.73 -7.53 10.85
CA LEU A 6 2.42 -7.06 11.28
C LEU A 6 1.93 -7.91 12.47
N GLU A 7 1.87 -7.29 13.64
CA GLU A 7 1.42 -7.90 14.90
C GLU A 7 0.15 -7.20 15.39
N GLY A 8 -1.01 -7.77 15.02
CA GLY A 8 -2.31 -7.15 15.26
C GLY A 8 -2.44 -5.85 14.49
N GLN A 9 -2.57 -4.72 15.21
CA GLN A 9 -2.62 -3.37 14.65
C GLN A 9 -1.30 -2.61 14.78
N HIS A 10 -0.18 -3.33 14.78
CA HIS A 10 1.14 -2.72 14.86
C HIS A 10 2.09 -3.30 13.83
N LEU A 11 2.86 -2.42 13.20
CA LEU A 11 4.00 -2.78 12.38
C LEU A 11 5.26 -2.72 13.25
N VAL A 12 5.94 -3.85 13.42
CA VAL A 12 7.17 -3.97 14.20
C VAL A 12 8.36 -4.05 13.25
N LEU A 13 9.30 -3.11 13.36
CA LEU A 13 10.49 -3.02 12.51
C LEU A 13 11.69 -2.72 13.41
N LEU A 14 12.69 -3.61 13.40
CA LEU A 14 13.82 -3.52 14.32
C LEU A 14 13.34 -3.48 15.80
N CYS A 15 13.59 -2.37 16.50
CA CYS A 15 13.13 -2.14 17.88
C CYS A 15 11.90 -1.21 17.95
N ASP A 16 11.44 -0.68 16.81
CA ASP A 16 10.32 0.26 16.75
C ASP A 16 9.00 -0.46 16.51
N ARG A 17 7.94 0.11 17.08
CA ARG A 17 6.58 -0.38 16.96
C ARG A 17 5.66 0.76 16.57
N PHE A 18 5.11 0.67 15.36
CA PHE A 18 4.23 1.69 14.80
C PHE A 18 2.79 1.22 14.82
N ARG A 19 1.85 2.07 15.25
CA ARG A 19 0.42 1.77 15.10
C ARG A 19 0.06 1.76 13.62
N CYS A 20 -0.77 0.83 13.20
CA CYS A 20 -1.27 0.79 11.83
C CYS A 20 -2.76 0.40 11.75
N ALA A 21 -3.44 0.93 10.73
CA ALA A 21 -4.73 0.43 10.30
C ALA A 21 -4.52 -0.71 9.29
N ILE A 22 -5.43 -1.66 9.31
CA ILE A 22 -5.47 -2.82 8.42
C ILE A 22 -6.86 -2.92 7.78
N GLY A 23 -7.04 -3.85 6.86
CA GLY A 23 -8.31 -4.09 6.21
C GLY A 23 -9.46 -4.35 7.21
N ARG A 24 -10.64 -3.78 6.94
CA ARG A 24 -11.87 -4.04 7.72
C ARG A 24 -12.23 -5.53 7.84
N GLY A 25 -11.80 -6.33 6.87
CA GLY A 25 -11.97 -7.79 6.82
C GLY A 25 -10.95 -8.57 7.65
N GLY A 26 -10.05 -7.88 8.38
CA GLY A 26 -8.96 -8.47 9.14
C GLY A 26 -7.84 -8.99 8.25
N ILE A 27 -7.08 -9.97 8.75
CA ILE A 27 -6.00 -10.64 8.01
C ILE A 27 -6.53 -11.96 7.42
N ARG A 28 -6.25 -12.24 6.14
CA ARG A 28 -6.68 -13.48 5.47
C ARG A 28 -5.58 -14.08 4.61
N GLY A 29 -5.39 -15.40 4.69
CA GLY A 29 -4.54 -16.15 3.76
C GLY A 29 -5.20 -16.34 2.39
N GLU A 30 -6.50 -16.60 2.37
CA GLU A 30 -7.30 -16.72 1.15
C GLU A 30 -7.92 -15.38 0.77
N LYS A 31 -7.05 -14.39 0.51
CA LYS A 31 -7.46 -13.05 0.05
C LYS A 31 -8.18 -13.13 -1.29
N GLN A 32 -9.30 -12.42 -1.37
CA GLN A 32 -10.13 -12.27 -2.57
C GLN A 32 -10.41 -10.78 -2.86
N GLU A 33 -10.76 -10.46 -4.10
CA GLU A 33 -11.15 -9.10 -4.46
C GLU A 33 -12.40 -8.65 -3.67
N GLY A 34 -12.39 -7.42 -3.15
CA GLY A 34 -13.52 -6.86 -2.40
C GLY A 34 -13.76 -7.39 -0.98
N ASP A 35 -12.99 -8.37 -0.49
CA ASP A 35 -13.17 -8.93 0.87
C ASP A 35 -12.78 -7.97 2.01
N GLY A 36 -12.17 -6.82 1.67
CA GLY A 36 -11.73 -5.81 2.63
C GLY A 36 -10.58 -6.25 3.54
N ALA A 37 -9.92 -7.39 3.28
CA ALA A 37 -8.92 -7.98 4.16
C ALA A 37 -7.49 -7.64 3.73
N THR A 38 -6.58 -7.57 4.70
CA THR A 38 -5.14 -7.52 4.45
C THR A 38 -4.62 -8.94 4.19
N PRO A 39 -3.86 -9.17 3.10
CA PRO A 39 -3.38 -10.51 2.79
C PRO A 39 -2.31 -10.97 3.79
N ARG A 40 -2.44 -12.23 4.24
CA ARG A 40 -1.40 -12.92 5.02
C ARG A 40 -0.31 -13.43 4.09
N ALA A 41 0.77 -12.68 3.97
CA ALA A 41 1.91 -13.01 3.14
C ALA A 41 3.14 -12.18 3.53
N LEU A 42 4.30 -12.60 3.02
CA LEU A 42 5.45 -11.69 2.88
C LEU A 42 5.25 -10.84 1.62
N MET A 43 5.08 -9.53 1.80
CA MET A 43 4.88 -8.57 0.73
C MET A 43 6.10 -7.65 0.59
N PRO A 44 6.94 -7.83 -0.44
CA PRO A 44 8.04 -6.91 -0.73
C PRO A 44 7.52 -5.50 -1.03
N LEU A 45 8.17 -4.48 -0.50
CA LEU A 45 7.91 -3.10 -0.90
C LEU A 45 8.62 -2.86 -2.23
N ARG A 46 7.85 -2.76 -3.33
CA ARG A 46 8.39 -2.66 -4.70
C ARG A 46 9.00 -1.30 -4.98
N ARG A 47 8.27 -0.26 -4.62
CA ARG A 47 8.65 1.16 -4.75
C ARG A 47 7.77 2.01 -3.85
N VAL A 48 8.18 3.24 -3.62
CA VAL A 48 7.39 4.27 -2.94
C VAL A 48 7.04 5.37 -3.94
N LEU A 49 5.77 5.71 -4.00
CA LEU A 49 5.23 6.84 -4.73
C LEU A 49 4.93 7.98 -3.75
N TYR A 50 5.14 9.23 -4.12
CA TYR A 50 4.85 10.36 -3.22
C TYR A 50 4.34 11.62 -3.95
N ARG A 51 3.60 12.45 -3.22
CA ARG A 51 3.13 13.76 -3.68
C ARG A 51 4.25 14.81 -3.57
N ALA A 52 4.96 15.04 -4.68
CA ALA A 52 6.08 15.99 -4.73
C ALA A 52 5.65 17.45 -4.50
N ASP A 53 4.38 17.78 -4.71
CA ASP A 53 3.77 19.07 -4.43
C ASP A 53 3.42 19.27 -2.94
N ARG A 54 3.34 18.20 -2.15
CA ARG A 54 2.96 18.23 -0.73
C ARG A 54 4.12 18.00 0.24
N GLY A 55 5.30 17.67 -0.28
CA GLY A 55 6.48 17.52 0.56
C GLY A 55 7.68 16.93 -0.16
N ARG A 56 8.75 16.75 0.62
CA ARG A 56 9.99 16.14 0.13
C ARG A 56 9.81 14.63 -0.04
N ALA A 57 10.55 14.10 -1.01
CA ALA A 57 10.72 12.66 -1.20
C ALA A 57 11.09 11.99 0.13
N PRO A 58 10.41 10.88 0.50
CA PRO A 58 10.80 10.11 1.68
C PRO A 58 12.18 9.48 1.47
N VAL A 59 12.95 9.36 2.56
CA VAL A 59 14.16 8.54 2.57
C VAL A 59 13.73 7.09 2.62
N CYS A 60 14.17 6.27 1.66
CA CYS A 60 13.74 4.88 1.52
C CYS A 60 14.91 3.99 1.05
N ALA A 61 14.83 2.69 1.36
CA ALA A 61 15.73 1.68 0.83
C ALA A 61 15.29 1.08 -0.53
N VAL A 62 14.18 1.57 -1.08
CA VAL A 62 13.57 1.13 -2.34
C VAL A 62 13.43 2.33 -3.29
N PRO A 63 13.19 2.12 -4.61
CA PRO A 63 12.97 3.22 -5.54
C PRO A 63 11.84 4.16 -5.07
N VAL A 64 12.04 5.45 -5.28
CA VAL A 64 11.11 6.51 -4.89
C VAL A 64 10.80 7.37 -6.10
N GLU A 65 9.52 7.51 -6.42
CA GLU A 65 9.04 8.20 -7.63
C GLU A 65 7.88 9.15 -7.30
N PRO A 66 7.76 10.31 -7.96
CA PRO A 66 6.61 11.18 -7.76
C PRO A 66 5.33 10.57 -8.34
N ILE A 67 4.19 10.80 -7.69
CA ILE A 67 2.85 10.57 -8.27
C ILE A 67 2.52 11.78 -9.16
N GLY A 68 1.85 11.55 -10.28
CA GLY A 68 1.27 12.59 -11.15
C GLY A 68 -0.27 12.57 -11.15
N PRO A 69 -0.93 13.68 -11.58
CA PRO A 69 -2.40 13.79 -11.59
C PRO A 69 -3.14 12.75 -12.44
N SER A 70 -2.45 12.16 -13.41
CA SER A 70 -2.98 11.16 -14.33
C SER A 70 -2.64 9.72 -13.92
N ASP A 71 -2.03 9.50 -12.76
CA ASP A 71 -1.67 8.16 -12.32
C ASP A 71 -2.88 7.45 -11.71
N GLY A 72 -3.16 6.25 -12.20
CA GLY A 72 -4.17 5.34 -11.66
C GLY A 72 -3.63 3.93 -11.44
N TRP A 73 -4.41 3.10 -10.77
CA TRP A 73 -4.12 1.67 -10.61
C TRP A 73 -5.38 0.86 -10.89
N CYS A 74 -5.34 -0.02 -11.87
CA CYS A 74 -6.52 -0.82 -12.23
C CYS A 74 -6.80 -1.89 -11.17
N ASP A 75 -8.03 -1.93 -10.67
CA ASP A 75 -8.52 -2.85 -9.65
C ASP A 75 -9.73 -3.66 -10.15
N ASP A 76 -9.94 -3.69 -11.47
CA ASP A 76 -10.99 -4.46 -12.16
C ASP A 76 -10.49 -5.88 -12.52
N PRO A 77 -11.03 -6.96 -11.92
CA PRO A 77 -10.63 -8.34 -12.27
C PRO A 77 -10.95 -8.74 -13.70
N ALA A 78 -11.87 -8.05 -14.39
CA ALA A 78 -12.23 -8.31 -15.77
C ALA A 78 -11.23 -7.66 -16.76
N ASP A 79 -10.47 -6.66 -16.32
CA ASP A 79 -9.60 -5.86 -17.18
C ASP A 79 -8.24 -6.56 -17.42
N PRO A 80 -7.68 -6.53 -18.66
CA PRO A 80 -6.32 -7.01 -18.94
C PRO A 80 -5.21 -6.33 -18.13
N ALA A 81 -5.44 -5.10 -17.66
CA ALA A 81 -4.55 -4.32 -16.81
C ALA A 81 -4.79 -4.55 -15.30
N TYR A 82 -5.60 -5.55 -14.90
CA TYR A 82 -5.87 -5.84 -13.50
C TYR A 82 -4.60 -5.84 -12.64
N ASN A 83 -4.66 -5.13 -11.51
CA ASN A 83 -3.58 -4.95 -10.55
C ASN A 83 -2.28 -4.36 -11.15
N ARG A 84 -2.40 -3.39 -12.06
CA ARG A 84 -1.28 -2.68 -12.70
C ARG A 84 -1.53 -1.18 -12.75
N PRO A 85 -0.46 -0.36 -12.84
CA PRO A 85 -0.59 1.07 -13.10
C PRO A 85 -1.27 1.32 -14.46
N VAL A 86 -2.10 2.36 -14.50
CA VAL A 86 -2.80 2.86 -15.70
C VAL A 86 -2.72 4.38 -15.75
N THR A 87 -2.97 4.96 -16.93
CA THR A 87 -3.00 6.42 -17.12
C THR A 87 -4.45 6.89 -17.25
N LEU A 88 -4.79 7.96 -16.54
CA LEU A 88 -6.12 8.56 -16.53
C LEU A 88 -6.29 9.61 -17.66
N PRO A 89 -7.49 9.74 -18.24
CA PRO A 89 -8.72 8.99 -17.92
C PRO A 89 -8.63 7.53 -18.38
N TYR A 90 -9.09 6.61 -17.53
CA TYR A 90 -9.10 5.17 -17.80
C TYR A 90 -10.53 4.63 -17.72
N ALA A 91 -10.91 3.78 -18.66
CA ALA A 91 -12.30 3.31 -18.79
C ALA A 91 -12.68 2.21 -17.78
N GLY A 92 -11.74 1.32 -17.46
CA GLY A 92 -11.94 0.25 -16.46
C GLY A 92 -11.97 0.80 -15.03
N ARG A 93 -12.43 -0.01 -14.07
CA ARG A 93 -12.37 0.36 -12.66
C ARG A 93 -10.90 0.56 -12.23
N HIS A 94 -10.65 1.63 -11.49
CA HIS A 94 -9.31 1.99 -11.04
C HIS A 94 -9.34 2.82 -9.76
N GLU A 95 -8.25 2.72 -9.01
CA GLU A 95 -7.86 3.68 -8.00
C GLU A 95 -7.26 4.93 -8.66
N VAL A 96 -7.61 6.11 -8.15
CA VAL A 96 -6.95 7.37 -8.49
C VAL A 96 -5.79 7.57 -7.53
N MET A 97 -4.57 7.67 -8.05
CA MET A 97 -3.38 7.80 -7.19
C MET A 97 -3.21 9.23 -6.66
N TRP A 98 -3.63 10.23 -7.43
CA TRP A 98 -3.59 11.64 -7.04
C TRP A 98 -4.83 12.04 -6.21
N ARG A 99 -4.83 11.71 -4.93
CA ARG A 99 -5.96 11.98 -4.02
C ARG A 99 -5.83 13.31 -3.29
N GLU A 100 -6.93 14.01 -3.09
CA GLU A 100 -6.93 15.27 -2.32
C GLU A 100 -6.94 15.05 -0.81
N ASP A 101 -7.47 13.91 -0.33
CA ASP A 101 -7.63 13.58 1.10
C ASP A 101 -6.31 13.25 1.84
N GLY A 102 -5.18 13.24 1.12
CA GLY A 102 -3.85 13.04 1.69
C GLY A 102 -3.49 11.59 2.04
N LEU A 103 -4.42 10.65 1.87
CA LEU A 103 -4.14 9.23 2.17
C LEU A 103 -3.01 8.68 1.29
N TYR A 104 -2.87 9.22 0.08
CA TYR A 104 -1.84 8.84 -0.90
C TYR A 104 -0.75 9.90 -1.05
N ASP A 105 -0.52 10.73 -0.02
CA ASP A 105 0.65 11.63 -0.02
C ASP A 105 1.97 10.83 -0.06
N ILE A 106 1.96 9.62 0.49
CA ILE A 106 3.01 8.61 0.38
C ILE A 106 2.33 7.25 0.20
N VAL A 107 2.71 6.50 -0.83
CA VAL A 107 2.16 5.17 -1.15
C VAL A 107 3.30 4.20 -1.45
N GLY A 108 3.48 3.20 -0.61
CA GLY A 108 4.32 2.03 -0.89
C GLY A 108 3.54 0.97 -1.68
N VAL A 109 4.03 0.62 -2.86
CA VAL A 109 3.47 -0.48 -3.66
C VAL A 109 3.93 -1.81 -3.05
N LEU A 110 3.01 -2.56 -2.43
CA LEU A 110 3.32 -3.86 -1.85
C LEU A 110 3.16 -4.96 -2.89
N GLY A 111 4.11 -5.89 -2.90
CA GLY A 111 4.17 -7.00 -3.85
C GLY A 111 3.14 -8.08 -3.55
N TRP A 112 1.86 -7.76 -3.77
CA TRP A 112 0.74 -8.67 -3.67
C TRP A 112 0.09 -8.85 -5.04
N ASN A 113 -0.10 -10.11 -5.45
CA ASN A 113 -0.75 -10.48 -6.71
C ASN A 113 -0.14 -9.78 -7.95
N ASP A 114 1.18 -9.61 -7.98
CA ASP A 114 1.90 -8.81 -8.98
C ASP A 114 2.88 -9.62 -9.86
N GLY A 115 3.00 -10.93 -9.64
CA GLY A 115 3.94 -11.79 -10.37
C GLY A 115 3.75 -13.30 -10.16
N PRO A 116 2.90 -13.98 -10.97
CA PRO A 116 1.96 -13.42 -11.95
C PRO A 116 0.71 -12.83 -11.29
N VAL A 117 0.01 -11.95 -12.00
CA VAL A 117 -1.30 -11.45 -11.57
C VAL A 117 -2.35 -12.53 -11.82
N VAL A 118 -3.09 -12.91 -10.78
CA VAL A 118 -4.24 -13.82 -10.83
C VAL A 118 -5.51 -13.04 -10.56
N ARG A 119 -6.45 -13.08 -11.52
CA ARG A 119 -7.73 -12.37 -11.44
C ARG A 119 -8.49 -12.73 -10.16
N GLY A 120 -9.04 -11.72 -9.48
CA GLY A 120 -9.88 -11.89 -8.30
C GLY A 120 -9.13 -12.20 -7.00
N ARG A 121 -7.79 -12.27 -6.99
CA ARG A 121 -6.99 -12.50 -5.77
C ARG A 121 -6.68 -11.23 -4.97
N GLY A 122 -7.43 -10.15 -5.21
CA GLY A 122 -7.19 -8.84 -4.62
C GLY A 122 -6.15 -8.04 -5.40
N SER A 123 -6.31 -6.73 -5.37
CA SER A 123 -5.47 -5.75 -6.06
C SER A 123 -5.20 -4.55 -5.18
N ALA A 124 -4.35 -3.64 -5.65
CA ALA A 124 -4.10 -2.34 -5.02
C ALA A 124 -3.78 -2.42 -3.52
N ILE A 125 -3.02 -3.44 -3.10
CA ILE A 125 -2.55 -3.56 -1.72
C ILE A 125 -1.35 -2.65 -1.55
N PHE A 126 -1.54 -1.58 -0.79
CA PHE A 126 -0.55 -0.55 -0.57
C PHE A 126 -0.21 -0.38 0.92
N LEU A 127 0.94 0.24 1.14
CA LEU A 127 1.31 0.88 2.40
C LEU A 127 1.04 2.39 2.24
N HIS A 128 0.17 3.01 3.03
CA HIS A 128 -0.15 4.43 2.81
C HIS A 128 -0.40 5.22 4.11
N VAL A 129 -0.76 6.50 3.98
CA VAL A 129 -1.08 7.35 5.13
C VAL A 129 -2.43 6.95 5.72
N ALA A 130 -2.47 6.70 7.02
CA ALA A 130 -3.69 6.38 7.74
C ALA A 130 -4.61 7.60 7.86
N ARG A 131 -5.91 7.32 7.94
CA ARG A 131 -6.89 8.30 8.41
C ARG A 131 -6.54 8.71 9.86
N PRO A 132 -6.86 9.95 10.30
CA PRO A 132 -6.51 10.42 11.65
C PRO A 132 -7.02 9.53 12.79
N ASP A 133 -8.18 8.90 12.59
CA ASP A 133 -8.84 7.99 13.53
C ASP A 133 -8.37 6.53 13.39
N TYR A 134 -7.46 6.24 12.44
CA TYR A 134 -7.06 4.89 12.05
C TYR A 134 -8.24 4.00 11.64
N ALA A 135 -9.28 4.58 11.03
CA ALA A 135 -10.38 3.79 10.48
C ALA A 135 -9.84 2.70 9.51
N PRO A 136 -10.42 1.48 9.54
CA PRO A 136 -9.93 0.37 8.74
C PRO A 136 -9.86 0.66 7.24
N THR A 137 -8.90 0.03 6.57
CA THR A 137 -8.72 0.15 5.11
C THR A 137 -9.59 -0.87 4.37
N GLU A 138 -9.48 -0.91 3.05
CA GLU A 138 -10.08 -1.95 2.21
C GLU A 138 -9.14 -3.15 1.95
N GLY A 139 -8.01 -3.19 2.66
CA GLY A 139 -7.02 -4.28 2.57
C GLY A 139 -5.57 -3.81 2.68
N CYS A 140 -5.33 -2.51 2.45
CA CYS A 140 -4.03 -1.87 2.64
C CYS A 140 -3.56 -1.88 4.11
N ILE A 141 -2.29 -1.56 4.32
CA ILE A 141 -1.72 -1.24 5.63
C ILE A 141 -1.48 0.26 5.67
N ALA A 142 -1.90 0.94 6.74
CA ALA A 142 -1.76 2.39 6.82
C ALA A 142 -1.18 2.86 8.16
N LEU A 143 -0.23 3.79 8.12
CA LEU A 143 0.44 4.36 9.30
C LEU A 143 0.22 5.88 9.35
N SER A 144 0.41 6.50 10.51
CA SER A 144 0.49 7.97 10.53
C SER A 144 1.61 8.48 9.60
N PRO A 145 1.51 9.71 9.05
CA PRO A 145 2.59 10.29 8.25
C PRO A 145 3.99 10.24 8.89
N PRO A 146 4.19 10.61 10.19
CA PRO A 146 5.51 10.53 10.80
C PRO A 146 6.00 9.08 10.93
N ASP A 147 5.13 8.15 11.33
CA ASP A 147 5.50 6.74 11.48
C ASP A 147 5.85 6.08 10.15
N LEU A 148 5.08 6.39 9.09
CA LEU A 148 5.36 5.93 7.74
C LEU A 148 6.74 6.40 7.28
N ARG A 149 7.06 7.68 7.46
CA ARG A 149 8.38 8.23 7.11
C ARG A 149 9.49 7.61 7.95
N ALA A 150 9.27 7.38 9.25
CA ALA A 150 10.24 6.74 10.13
C ALA A 150 10.52 5.30 9.70
N ALA A 151 9.48 4.51 9.43
CA ALA A 151 9.63 3.13 8.96
C ALA A 151 10.38 3.05 7.62
N LEU A 152 10.05 3.93 6.66
CA LEU A 152 10.75 4.01 5.39
C LEU A 152 12.22 4.41 5.55
N ALA A 153 12.51 5.41 6.39
CA ALA A 153 13.87 5.87 6.68
C ALA A 153 14.71 4.82 7.41
N ALA A 154 14.09 3.97 8.23
CA ALA A 154 14.71 2.81 8.87
C ALA A 154 15.01 1.65 7.89
N GLY A 155 14.70 1.84 6.60
CA GLY A 155 15.05 0.90 5.53
C GLY A 155 14.02 -0.20 5.29
N LEU A 156 12.75 0.02 5.66
CA LEU A 156 11.65 -0.90 5.35
C LEU A 156 11.68 -1.32 3.86
N SER A 157 11.69 -2.63 3.62
CA SER A 157 11.76 -3.21 2.28
C SER A 157 10.77 -4.34 2.04
N ALA A 158 10.08 -4.82 3.09
CA ALA A 158 8.95 -5.74 2.99
C ALA A 158 8.14 -5.75 4.29
N ILE A 159 6.91 -6.22 4.21
CA ILE A 159 6.04 -6.48 5.37
C ILE A 159 5.66 -7.96 5.38
N GLU A 160 5.95 -8.64 6.47
CA GLU A 160 5.48 -9.99 6.79
C GLU A 160 4.18 -9.88 7.59
N VAL A 161 3.09 -10.38 7.02
CA VAL A 161 1.80 -10.49 7.70
C VAL A 161 1.57 -11.95 8.09
N LEU A 162 1.41 -12.19 9.40
CA LEU A 162 1.23 -13.52 10.00
C LEU A 162 -0.23 -13.89 10.25
#